data_AF-A0A3A8IGZ2-F1
#
_entry.id   AF-A0A3A8IGZ2-F1
#
_cell.length_a   1.000
_cell.length_b   1.000
_cell.length_c   1.000
_cell.angle_alpha   90.00
_cell.angle_beta   90.00
_cell.angle_gamma   90.00
#
_symmetry.space_group_name_H-M   'P 1'
#
loop_
_entity.id
_entity.type
_entity.pdbx_description
1 polymer ?
#
loop_
_entity_poly.entity_id
_entity_poly.type
_entity_poly.pdbx_seq_one_letter_code
_entity_poly.pdbx_strand_id
1 'polypeptide(L)'
;MAMHGKWWLVGAVLTVGAGAGAEPPPTNSAQGTRLHGSERFEFINIPLKSVEPTPAPAGTQCSSGAGTMADGGRLLVNQSCTLDDPPYQVRRRFEGPTLVGVSFRAPFEGRSVKLTIREVRCHEDIDSSPVACTTELVQAGKARWEYRVTASTTDKEEVALCPTGTGFALAVPNAWSTSGDLLQNPNYFTFACAPSNQGTAGKPFFVGGGVIAKCIDWGYAPWAGESSTTDTFAREYHQLCTRMAVADYCGEGKSNTLDGTPLSFMGPQAAAAISIQGKLPEQLGTTGHSLEAVWTMDACGLARPVCLGKRRWDTLSTEGTCLDADLHIPETKVSCEMLNLSQLGDRMLVSYSPFLDRALVTFKRGTTEYITTTAVQGFPGESAGGTELGGFHLMPGMGDTAPSTFEPLRVEGPILAATLTTELKQRMEAFIKPLYRCTTSSGRKLLTDSKVCDSAPGYTLKSIAGDGGLEGFVYSSVDTTSAGQRRPLKLWRHATQAGVFATMTEAPAGFIFVRDLGYLPAVGQLPGRDL
;
A
#
# COMPACT_ATOMS: atom_id res chain seq x y z
N MET A 1 -53.23 -21.80 -2.95
CA MET A 1 -52.73 -21.87 -4.34
C MET A 1 -51.29 -21.39 -4.33
N ALA A 2 -50.36 -22.32 -4.28
CA ALA A 2 -48.92 -22.06 -4.40
C ALA A 2 -48.54 -22.21 -5.87
N MET A 3 -47.78 -21.25 -6.42
CA MET A 3 -47.17 -21.38 -7.73
C MET A 3 -45.66 -21.20 -7.60
N HIS A 4 -44.96 -22.33 -7.73
CA HIS A 4 -43.53 -22.43 -7.90
C HIS A 4 -43.13 -22.00 -9.32
N GLY A 5 -42.13 -21.13 -9.44
CA GLY A 5 -41.43 -20.84 -10.70
C GLY A 5 -39.97 -21.25 -10.60
N LYS A 6 -39.65 -22.39 -11.22
CA LYS A 6 -38.29 -22.96 -11.37
C LYS A 6 -37.42 -22.06 -12.24
N TRP A 7 -36.23 -21.69 -11.77
CA TRP A 7 -35.16 -21.15 -12.62
C TRP A 7 -34.33 -22.31 -13.20
N TRP A 8 -34.18 -22.30 -14.52
CA TRP A 8 -33.37 -23.25 -15.28
C TRP A 8 -31.91 -22.81 -15.29
N LEU A 9 -31.04 -23.72 -14.88
CA LEU A 9 -29.61 -23.72 -15.18
C LEU A 9 -29.42 -24.01 -16.68
N VAL A 10 -28.72 -23.13 -17.39
CA VAL A 10 -28.03 -23.49 -18.63
C VAL A 10 -26.56 -23.20 -18.41
N GLY A 11 -25.81 -24.27 -18.12
CA GLY A 11 -24.36 -24.26 -18.06
C GLY A 11 -23.78 -24.21 -19.47
N ALA A 12 -22.95 -23.21 -19.73
CA ALA A 12 -21.97 -23.25 -20.80
C ALA A 12 -20.64 -23.69 -20.19
N VAL A 13 -20.28 -24.96 -20.39
CA VAL A 13 -18.94 -25.48 -20.12
C VAL A 13 -18.03 -24.93 -21.21
N LEU A 14 -17.29 -23.87 -20.89
CA LEU A 14 -16.11 -23.46 -21.66
C LEU A 14 -14.91 -24.22 -21.09
N THR A 15 -14.50 -25.27 -21.78
CA THR A 15 -13.17 -25.88 -21.59
C THR A 15 -12.11 -24.91 -22.11
N VAL A 16 -11.57 -24.08 -21.21
CA VAL A 16 -10.37 -23.27 -21.46
C VAL A 16 -9.18 -23.96 -20.78
N GLY A 17 -8.06 -24.00 -21.50
CA GLY A 17 -6.89 -24.81 -21.19
C GLY A 17 -6.32 -24.62 -19.78
N ALA A 18 -5.67 -25.69 -19.32
CA ALA A 18 -4.93 -25.75 -18.07
C ALA A 18 -3.82 -24.69 -18.04
N GLY A 19 -4.12 -23.56 -17.38
CA GLY A 19 -3.20 -22.51 -16.98
C GLY A 19 -3.72 -21.90 -15.68
N ALA A 20 -4.05 -22.75 -14.71
CA ALA A 20 -4.58 -22.35 -13.42
C ALA A 20 -3.41 -22.16 -12.43
N GLY A 21 -2.76 -21.00 -12.50
CA GLY A 21 -2.17 -20.42 -11.30
C GLY A 21 -3.34 -20.05 -10.38
N ALA A 22 -3.31 -20.49 -9.12
CA ALA A 22 -4.35 -20.17 -8.16
C ALA A 22 -4.47 -18.64 -8.08
N GLU A 23 -5.62 -18.07 -8.46
CA GLU A 23 -5.92 -16.69 -8.10
C GLU A 23 -6.40 -16.72 -6.64
N PRO A 24 -5.63 -16.16 -5.69
CA PRO A 24 -6.16 -15.96 -4.36
C PRO A 24 -7.27 -14.91 -4.43
N PRO A 25 -8.36 -15.11 -3.67
CA PRO A 25 -9.49 -14.18 -3.63
C PRO A 25 -9.04 -12.80 -3.09
N PRO A 26 -9.83 -11.73 -3.35
CA PRO A 26 -9.54 -10.41 -2.80
C PRO A 26 -9.68 -10.47 -1.29
N THR A 27 -8.56 -10.54 -0.59
CA THR A 27 -8.56 -10.50 0.87
C THR A 27 -8.30 -9.07 1.31
N ASN A 28 -8.95 -8.68 2.42
CA ASN A 28 -8.93 -7.33 2.98
C ASN A 28 -7.54 -7.01 3.57
N SER A 29 -6.53 -7.02 2.71
CA SER A 29 -5.19 -6.69 3.06
C SER A 29 -4.87 -5.31 2.50
N ALA A 30 -4.02 -4.61 3.22
CA ALA A 30 -3.63 -3.29 2.86
C ALA A 30 -2.27 -3.28 2.17
N GLN A 31 -2.13 -2.37 1.22
CA GLN A 31 -0.84 -1.97 0.69
C GLN A 31 0.14 -1.52 1.77
N GLY A 32 1.42 -1.43 1.39
CA GLY A 32 2.52 -1.03 2.28
C GLY A 32 3.46 -0.03 1.59
N THR A 33 4.26 0.66 2.37
CA THR A 33 5.24 1.64 1.87
C THR A 33 6.66 1.11 1.75
N ARG A 34 6.92 -0.07 2.33
CA ARG A 34 8.26 -0.65 2.47
C ARG A 34 8.29 -2.08 1.97
N LEU A 35 9.39 -2.45 1.33
CA LEU A 35 9.61 -3.78 0.77
C LEU A 35 9.80 -4.81 1.88
N HIS A 36 10.72 -4.54 2.80
CA HIS A 36 11.08 -5.43 3.89
C HIS A 36 10.28 -5.14 5.17
N GLY A 37 9.83 -3.89 5.34
CA GLY A 37 9.07 -3.49 6.55
C GLY A 37 9.97 -3.27 7.77
N SER A 38 11.28 -3.35 7.58
CA SER A 38 12.29 -2.93 8.54
C SER A 38 12.46 -1.42 8.42
N GLU A 39 12.50 -0.69 9.53
CA GLU A 39 12.76 0.76 9.50
C GLU A 39 14.16 1.05 8.97
N ARG A 40 15.18 0.69 9.77
CA ARG A 40 16.55 1.03 9.45
C ARG A 40 17.18 0.10 8.43
N PHE A 41 16.82 -1.17 8.44
CA PHE A 41 17.51 -2.21 7.64
C PHE A 41 16.80 -2.51 6.32
N GLU A 42 16.08 -1.53 5.78
CA GLU A 42 15.39 -1.65 4.51
C GLU A 42 16.42 -1.98 3.41
N PHE A 43 16.10 -2.94 2.53
CA PHE A 43 16.97 -3.44 1.46
C PHE A 43 18.21 -4.25 1.90
N ILE A 44 18.23 -4.77 3.13
CA ILE A 44 19.32 -5.65 3.58
C ILE A 44 19.29 -6.98 2.82
N ASN A 45 20.39 -7.33 2.17
CA ASN A 45 20.57 -8.60 1.46
C ASN A 45 21.56 -9.48 2.22
N ILE A 46 21.14 -10.67 2.61
CA ILE A 46 21.90 -11.55 3.51
C ILE A 46 22.58 -12.65 2.69
N PRO A 47 23.93 -12.69 2.62
CA PRO A 47 24.63 -13.79 1.97
C PRO A 47 24.42 -15.08 2.77
N LEU A 48 23.94 -16.15 2.14
CA LEU A 48 23.73 -17.45 2.80
C LEU A 48 25.02 -18.05 3.38
N LYS A 49 26.16 -17.76 2.74
CA LYS A 49 27.50 -18.17 3.21
C LYS A 49 27.97 -17.45 4.49
N SER A 50 27.27 -16.40 4.92
CA SER A 50 27.62 -15.61 6.11
C SER A 50 27.14 -16.24 7.42
N VAL A 51 26.53 -17.43 7.34
CA VAL A 51 25.92 -18.09 8.48
C VAL A 51 26.93 -18.42 9.57
N GLU A 52 26.54 -18.13 10.81
CA GLU A 52 27.21 -18.49 12.05
C GLU A 52 26.28 -19.43 12.82
N PRO A 53 26.47 -20.76 12.71
CA PRO A 53 25.70 -21.73 13.48
C PRO A 53 25.92 -21.56 14.99
N THR A 54 24.99 -22.09 15.78
CA THR A 54 25.18 -22.15 17.23
C THR A 54 26.41 -23.00 17.59
N PRO A 55 27.10 -22.68 18.71
CA PRO A 55 28.31 -23.40 19.14
C PRO A 55 28.14 -24.91 19.09
N ALA A 56 29.21 -25.60 18.69
CA ALA A 56 29.23 -27.05 18.69
C ALA A 56 29.09 -27.59 20.12
N PRO A 57 28.43 -28.74 20.32
CA PRO A 57 28.50 -29.46 21.58
C PRO A 57 29.96 -29.74 21.98
N ALA A 58 30.23 -29.87 23.28
CA ALA A 58 31.56 -30.22 23.76
C ALA A 58 32.04 -31.56 23.15
N GLY A 59 33.32 -31.67 22.80
CA GLY A 59 33.91 -32.86 22.16
C GLY A 59 33.52 -33.02 20.67
N THR A 60 33.08 -31.94 20.03
CA THR A 60 32.74 -31.92 18.60
C THR A 60 33.47 -30.78 17.87
N GLN A 61 34.19 -31.10 16.80
CA GLN A 61 34.77 -30.11 15.89
C GLN A 61 33.89 -29.93 14.65
N CYS A 62 33.40 -28.73 14.42
CA CYS A 62 32.49 -28.44 13.30
C CYS A 62 33.09 -27.47 12.27
N SER A 63 32.74 -27.66 11.00
CA SER A 63 33.05 -26.75 9.90
C SER A 63 32.27 -25.43 10.02
N SER A 64 32.56 -24.46 9.14
CA SER A 64 31.62 -23.37 8.89
C SER A 64 30.26 -23.92 8.44
N GLY A 65 29.19 -23.23 8.81
CA GLY A 65 27.86 -23.56 8.31
C GLY A 65 27.71 -23.21 6.82
N ALA A 66 26.79 -23.88 6.15
CA ALA A 66 26.35 -23.58 4.80
C ALA A 66 24.83 -23.35 4.83
N GLY A 67 24.41 -22.10 4.56
CA GLY A 67 23.01 -21.74 4.41
C GLY A 67 22.50 -22.05 3.00
N THR A 68 21.23 -22.44 2.89
CA THR A 68 20.52 -22.61 1.61
C THR A 68 19.06 -22.21 1.77
N MET A 69 18.47 -21.62 0.73
CA MET A 69 17.01 -21.51 0.60
C MET A 69 16.51 -22.70 -0.21
N ALA A 70 15.76 -23.59 0.42
CA ALA A 70 15.10 -24.71 -0.25
C ALA A 70 13.68 -24.31 -0.71
N ASP A 71 13.07 -25.20 -1.51
CA ASP A 71 11.72 -25.05 -2.05
C ASP A 71 10.72 -24.64 -0.97
N GLY A 72 9.73 -23.83 -1.34
CA GLY A 72 8.75 -23.31 -0.37
C GLY A 72 9.29 -22.18 0.52
N GLY A 73 10.44 -21.57 0.20
CA GLY A 73 11.02 -20.48 0.99
C GLY A 73 11.68 -20.94 2.30
N ARG A 74 12.15 -22.19 2.34
CA ARG A 74 12.67 -22.82 3.57
C ARG A 74 14.13 -22.46 3.80
N LEU A 75 14.41 -21.75 4.89
CA LEU A 75 15.79 -21.50 5.32
C LEU A 75 16.37 -22.76 5.99
N LEU A 76 17.44 -23.30 5.41
CA LEU A 76 18.19 -24.44 5.94
C LEU A 76 19.63 -24.03 6.23
N VAL A 77 20.20 -24.57 7.29
CA VAL A 77 21.63 -24.47 7.57
C VAL A 77 22.18 -25.86 7.80
N ASN A 78 23.26 -26.20 7.12
CA ASN A 78 23.96 -27.47 7.29
C ASN A 78 25.38 -27.22 7.81
N GLN A 79 25.85 -28.10 8.68
CA GLN A 79 27.21 -28.05 9.23
C GLN A 79 27.75 -29.48 9.35
N SER A 80 28.97 -29.70 8.89
CA SER A 80 29.66 -30.98 9.05
C SER A 80 30.50 -30.95 10.31
N CYS A 81 30.42 -31.99 11.12
CA CYS A 81 31.08 -32.07 12.41
C CYS A 81 31.74 -33.43 12.59
N THR A 82 32.85 -33.47 13.31
CA THR A 82 33.56 -34.68 13.72
C THR A 82 33.44 -34.78 15.24
N LEU A 83 32.93 -35.90 15.74
CA LEU A 83 32.99 -36.18 17.17
C LEU A 83 34.32 -36.81 17.52
N ASP A 84 34.86 -36.45 18.67
CA ASP A 84 36.09 -37.03 19.18
C ASP A 84 35.79 -38.41 19.81
N ASP A 85 36.64 -39.39 19.49
CA ASP A 85 36.77 -40.70 20.16
C ASP A 85 35.53 -41.63 20.24
N PRO A 86 35.34 -42.55 19.26
CA PRO A 86 36.07 -42.68 18.00
C PRO A 86 35.66 -41.59 16.99
N PRO A 87 36.54 -41.19 16.05
CA PRO A 87 36.20 -40.14 15.08
C PRO A 87 35.12 -40.59 14.11
N TYR A 88 33.93 -39.98 14.20
CA TYR A 88 32.85 -40.18 13.23
C TYR A 88 32.24 -38.85 12.77
N GLN A 89 31.87 -38.80 11.49
CA GLN A 89 31.29 -37.62 10.85
C GLN A 89 29.78 -37.55 11.13
N VAL A 90 29.32 -36.40 11.60
CA VAL A 90 27.91 -36.09 11.81
C VAL A 90 27.55 -34.81 11.06
N ARG A 91 26.37 -34.79 10.45
CA ARG A 91 25.81 -33.58 9.86
C ARG A 91 24.78 -32.99 10.82
N ARG A 92 25.01 -31.75 11.24
CA ARG A 92 24.00 -30.93 11.92
C ARG A 92 23.19 -30.21 10.85
N ARG A 93 21.87 -30.42 10.87
CA ARG A 93 20.92 -29.72 10.02
C ARG A 93 20.03 -28.86 10.90
N PHE A 94 19.92 -27.59 10.57
CA PHE A 94 19.06 -26.64 11.25
C PHE A 94 17.94 -26.20 10.30
N GLU A 95 16.72 -26.28 10.79
CA GLU A 95 15.48 -25.87 10.16
C GLU A 95 14.43 -25.59 11.25
N GLY A 96 13.55 -24.62 11.02
CA GLY A 96 12.50 -24.29 11.96
C GLY A 96 13.04 -23.95 13.37
N PRO A 97 12.48 -24.51 14.46
CA PRO A 97 12.89 -24.20 15.84
C PRO A 97 14.37 -24.42 16.14
N THR A 98 15.05 -25.29 15.40
CA THR A 98 16.50 -25.52 15.60
C THR A 98 17.37 -24.35 15.13
N LEU A 99 16.83 -23.40 14.37
CA LEU A 99 17.55 -22.19 13.93
C LEU A 99 17.68 -21.12 15.03
N VAL A 100 17.04 -21.28 16.20
CA VAL A 100 17.19 -20.33 17.31
C VAL A 100 18.67 -20.20 17.71
N GLY A 101 19.17 -18.97 17.76
CA GLY A 101 20.56 -18.63 18.05
C GLY A 101 21.49 -18.62 16.82
N VAL A 102 21.07 -19.16 15.68
CA VAL A 102 21.82 -19.04 14.42
C VAL A 102 21.84 -17.58 13.99
N SER A 103 23.00 -17.12 13.52
CA SER A 103 23.19 -15.74 13.06
C SER A 103 23.68 -15.68 11.63
N PHE A 104 23.51 -14.53 11.00
CA PHE A 104 24.02 -14.20 9.66
C PHE A 104 24.68 -12.83 9.68
N ARG A 105 25.58 -12.56 8.74
CA ARG A 105 26.18 -11.25 8.55
C ARG A 105 25.86 -10.67 7.19
N ALA A 106 25.31 -9.48 7.17
CA ALA A 106 25.02 -8.76 5.94
C ALA A 106 25.78 -7.42 5.88
N PRO A 107 26.24 -6.99 4.70
CA PRO A 107 26.72 -5.64 4.51
C PRO A 107 25.54 -4.66 4.55
N PHE A 108 25.70 -3.55 5.27
CA PHE A 108 24.70 -2.48 5.37
C PHE A 108 25.41 -1.15 5.67
N GLU A 109 25.20 -0.13 4.84
CA GLU A 109 25.81 1.21 4.97
C GLU A 109 27.34 1.19 5.20
N GLY A 110 28.05 0.31 4.48
CA GLY A 110 29.51 0.16 4.61
C GLY A 110 29.97 -0.55 5.89
N ARG A 111 29.06 -1.07 6.71
CA ARG A 111 29.34 -1.86 7.93
C ARG A 111 28.80 -3.28 7.79
N SER A 112 29.20 -4.16 8.72
CA SER A 112 28.59 -5.48 8.87
C SER A 112 27.53 -5.45 9.97
N VAL A 113 26.33 -5.90 9.63
CA VAL A 113 25.22 -6.12 10.58
C VAL A 113 25.13 -7.61 10.86
N LYS A 114 25.11 -7.96 12.14
CA LYS A 114 24.81 -9.32 12.61
C LYS A 114 23.31 -9.44 12.85
N LEU A 115 22.69 -10.39 12.14
CA LEU A 115 21.28 -10.75 12.31
C LEU A 115 21.18 -12.05 13.08
N THR A 116 20.51 -12.08 14.22
CA THR A 116 20.37 -13.28 15.05
C THR A 116 18.91 -13.68 15.20
N ILE A 117 18.62 -14.95 14.93
CA ILE A 117 17.30 -15.55 15.12
C ILE A 117 17.09 -15.79 16.61
N ARG A 118 16.07 -15.16 17.20
CA ARG A 118 15.74 -15.25 18.62
C ARG A 118 14.56 -16.16 18.91
N GLU A 119 13.64 -16.27 17.97
CA GLU A 119 12.44 -17.09 18.10
C GLU A 119 12.04 -17.61 16.72
N VAL A 120 11.45 -18.80 16.67
CA VAL A 120 10.89 -19.38 15.45
C VAL A 120 9.53 -19.97 15.77
N ARG A 121 8.53 -19.67 14.94
CA ARG A 121 7.20 -20.25 15.05
C ARG A 121 6.61 -20.53 13.68
N CYS A 122 5.51 -21.28 13.68
CA CYS A 122 4.76 -21.47 12.45
C CYS A 122 4.11 -20.15 12.04
N HIS A 123 4.20 -19.82 10.76
CA HIS A 123 3.60 -18.62 10.22
C HIS A 123 2.08 -18.73 10.21
N GLU A 124 1.43 -17.61 10.51
CA GLU A 124 -0.02 -17.46 10.46
C GLU A 124 -0.35 -16.70 9.18
N ASP A 125 -0.77 -17.40 8.12
CA ASP A 125 -1.15 -16.71 6.88
C ASP A 125 -2.37 -15.82 7.12
N ILE A 126 -2.50 -14.78 6.31
CA ILE A 126 -3.58 -13.79 6.44
C ILE A 126 -4.98 -14.37 6.15
N ASP A 127 -5.05 -15.48 5.39
CA ASP A 127 -6.29 -16.04 4.83
C ASP A 127 -6.61 -17.47 5.29
N SER A 128 -5.72 -18.08 6.09
CA SER A 128 -5.85 -19.48 6.48
C SER A 128 -6.12 -19.66 7.98
N SER A 129 -6.86 -20.72 8.31
CA SER A 129 -6.80 -21.28 9.66
C SER A 129 -5.36 -21.68 9.95
N PRO A 130 -4.83 -21.45 11.17
CA PRO A 130 -3.44 -21.77 11.50
C PRO A 130 -3.06 -23.18 11.03
N VAL A 131 -2.17 -23.26 10.05
CA VAL A 131 -1.67 -24.53 9.54
C VAL A 131 -0.50 -24.97 10.42
N ALA A 132 -0.55 -26.18 10.97
CA ALA A 132 0.55 -26.67 11.79
C ALA A 132 1.80 -26.90 10.92
N CYS A 133 2.97 -26.49 11.42
CA CYS A 133 4.25 -26.73 10.75
C CYS A 133 4.75 -28.16 11.03
N THR A 134 4.03 -29.16 10.51
CA THR A 134 4.55 -30.54 10.45
C THR A 134 5.60 -30.65 9.35
N THR A 135 6.48 -31.66 9.45
CA THR A 135 7.53 -31.90 8.45
C THR A 135 6.95 -32.03 7.04
N GLU A 136 5.83 -32.74 6.91
CA GLU A 136 5.16 -33.01 5.64
C GLU A 136 4.60 -31.72 5.03
N LEU A 137 3.93 -30.89 5.84
CA LEU A 137 3.31 -29.65 5.36
C LEU A 137 4.36 -28.60 5.00
N VAL A 138 5.45 -28.50 5.77
CA VAL A 138 6.56 -27.61 5.45
C VAL A 138 7.26 -28.07 4.17
N GLN A 139 7.52 -29.36 4.00
CA GLN A 139 8.15 -29.89 2.78
C GLN A 139 7.26 -29.74 1.54
N ALA A 140 5.94 -29.83 1.70
CA ALA A 140 4.98 -29.58 0.63
C ALA A 140 4.76 -28.08 0.33
N GLY A 141 5.39 -27.17 1.08
CA GLY A 141 5.18 -25.72 0.94
C GLY A 141 3.79 -25.25 1.40
N LYS A 142 3.07 -26.07 2.18
CA LYS A 142 1.75 -25.78 2.75
C LYS A 142 1.81 -25.10 4.12
N ALA A 143 2.98 -25.14 4.75
CA ALA A 143 3.27 -24.45 5.99
C ALA A 143 4.68 -23.84 5.91
N ARG A 144 4.92 -22.78 6.67
CA ARG A 144 6.18 -22.02 6.61
C ARG A 144 6.56 -21.49 7.98
N TRP A 145 7.86 -21.30 8.18
CA TRP A 145 8.39 -20.76 9.42
C TRP A 145 8.52 -19.24 9.31
N GLU A 146 8.28 -18.57 10.42
CA GLU A 146 8.62 -17.16 10.59
C GLU A 146 9.53 -16.97 11.81
N TYR A 147 10.32 -15.90 11.78
CA TYR A 147 11.49 -15.71 12.61
C TYR A 147 11.44 -14.36 13.31
N ARG A 148 11.58 -14.36 14.63
CA ARG A 148 11.90 -13.11 15.35
C ARG A 148 13.40 -12.89 15.20
N VAL A 149 13.78 -11.85 14.47
CA VAL A 149 15.17 -11.54 14.17
C VAL A 149 15.56 -10.23 14.83
N THR A 150 16.78 -10.20 15.33
CA THR A 150 17.41 -9.01 15.89
C THR A 150 18.60 -8.62 15.04
N ALA A 151 18.88 -7.34 14.94
CA ALA A 151 19.97 -6.78 14.17
C ALA A 151 20.89 -5.95 15.08
N SER A 152 22.20 -6.18 14.97
CA SER A 152 23.22 -5.41 15.69
C SER A 152 24.35 -5.04 14.73
N THR A 153 24.74 -3.76 14.71
CA THR A 153 26.04 -3.35 14.13
C THR A 153 27.14 -3.64 15.14
N THR A 154 28.39 -3.83 14.71
CA THR A 154 29.55 -4.11 15.58
C THR A 154 29.71 -3.19 16.80
N ASP A 155 29.13 -1.98 16.75
CA ASP A 155 29.36 -0.92 17.74
C ASP A 155 28.08 -0.46 18.49
N LYS A 156 26.94 -1.17 18.36
CA LYS A 156 25.64 -0.72 18.95
C LYS A 156 24.82 -1.85 19.59
N GLU A 157 23.85 -1.44 20.41
CA GLU A 157 22.83 -2.31 20.99
C GLU A 157 22.03 -3.07 19.92
N GLU A 158 21.57 -4.25 20.32
CA GLU A 158 20.72 -5.13 19.53
C GLU A 158 19.30 -4.55 19.43
N VAL A 159 18.80 -4.39 18.21
CA VAL A 159 17.45 -3.89 17.94
C VAL A 159 16.62 -4.94 17.22
N ALA A 160 15.29 -4.90 17.37
CA ALA A 160 14.40 -5.76 16.60
C ALA A 160 14.53 -5.43 15.09
N LEU A 161 14.63 -6.46 14.24
CA LEU A 161 14.63 -6.25 12.79
C LEU A 161 13.28 -5.73 12.30
N CYS A 162 12.20 -6.27 12.87
CA CYS A 162 10.82 -5.92 12.59
C CYS A 162 10.22 -5.19 13.79
N PRO A 163 10.32 -3.85 13.85
CA PRO A 163 9.71 -3.06 14.92
C PRO A 163 8.18 -2.90 14.74
N THR A 164 7.67 -3.14 13.53
CA THR A 164 6.24 -3.07 13.19
C THR A 164 5.72 -4.44 12.73
N GLY A 165 4.40 -4.55 12.50
CA GLY A 165 3.76 -5.82 12.15
C GLY A 165 3.71 -6.77 13.35
N THR A 166 3.88 -8.07 13.13
CA THR A 166 3.89 -9.08 14.21
C THR A 166 5.20 -9.11 15.00
N GLY A 167 6.24 -8.44 14.50
CA GLY A 167 7.62 -8.55 14.99
C GLY A 167 8.35 -9.81 14.52
N PHE A 168 7.73 -10.61 13.65
CA PHE A 168 8.35 -11.75 12.97
C PHE A 168 8.61 -11.41 11.49
N ALA A 169 9.51 -12.17 10.88
CA ALA A 169 9.86 -12.06 9.47
C ALA A 169 9.84 -13.41 8.78
N LEU A 170 9.55 -13.40 7.49
CA LEU A 170 9.67 -14.53 6.59
C LEU A 170 11.03 -14.50 5.90
N ALA A 171 11.67 -15.66 5.76
CA ALA A 171 12.88 -15.78 4.96
C ALA A 171 12.50 -15.91 3.48
N VAL A 172 13.05 -15.05 2.63
CA VAL A 172 12.67 -14.95 1.22
C VAL A 172 13.91 -15.06 0.35
N PRO A 173 13.95 -15.98 -0.64
CA PRO A 173 15.13 -16.21 -1.46
C PRO A 173 15.41 -15.04 -2.41
N ASN A 174 16.64 -15.03 -2.92
CA ASN A 174 17.18 -14.02 -3.82
C ASN A 174 17.50 -12.68 -3.13
N ALA A 175 18.04 -11.75 -3.91
CA ALA A 175 18.37 -10.40 -3.46
C ALA A 175 17.35 -9.39 -3.99
N TRP A 176 17.31 -8.22 -3.37
CA TRP A 176 16.48 -7.09 -3.77
C TRP A 176 17.33 -5.86 -4.03
N SER A 177 17.07 -5.15 -5.13
CA SER A 177 17.67 -3.85 -5.40
C SER A 177 17.08 -2.78 -4.46
N THR A 178 17.78 -1.67 -4.28
CA THR A 178 17.26 -0.49 -3.57
C THR A 178 16.09 0.15 -4.31
N SER A 179 16.02 -0.04 -5.63
CA SER A 179 14.89 0.36 -6.47
C SER A 179 13.76 -0.67 -6.45
N GLY A 180 13.83 -1.70 -5.61
CA GLY A 180 12.78 -2.68 -5.40
C GLY A 180 12.61 -3.76 -6.48
N ASP A 181 13.68 -4.06 -7.22
CA ASP A 181 13.72 -5.19 -8.17
C ASP A 181 14.19 -6.46 -7.49
N LEU A 182 13.50 -7.57 -7.75
CA LEU A 182 13.92 -8.92 -7.39
C LEU A 182 15.09 -9.36 -8.28
N LEU A 183 16.29 -9.36 -7.70
CA LEU A 183 17.53 -9.75 -8.37
C LEU A 183 17.74 -11.25 -8.22
N GLN A 184 17.69 -12.00 -9.33
CA GLN A 184 17.92 -13.44 -9.33
C GLN A 184 19.35 -13.78 -8.87
N ASN A 185 19.48 -14.10 -7.58
CA ASN A 185 20.75 -14.42 -6.97
C ASN A 185 20.53 -15.42 -5.81
N PRO A 186 20.61 -16.73 -6.10
CA PRO A 186 20.27 -17.77 -5.12
C PRO A 186 21.26 -17.85 -3.94
N ASN A 187 22.37 -17.10 -3.97
CA ASN A 187 23.33 -17.02 -2.87
C ASN A 187 22.92 -16.06 -1.75
N TYR A 188 21.83 -15.33 -1.96
CA TYR A 188 21.30 -14.35 -1.02
C TYR A 188 19.85 -14.66 -0.67
N PHE A 189 19.46 -14.18 0.49
CA PHE A 189 18.08 -14.15 0.93
C PHE A 189 17.85 -12.87 1.74
N THR A 190 16.60 -12.60 2.07
CA THR A 190 16.23 -11.50 2.95
C THR A 190 15.20 -11.93 4.00
N PHE A 191 15.05 -11.12 5.04
CA PHE A 191 13.96 -11.24 6.01
C PHE A 191 12.93 -10.14 5.71
N ALA A 192 11.70 -10.53 5.39
CA ALA A 192 10.59 -9.61 5.17
C ALA A 192 9.61 -9.69 6.34
N CYS A 193 9.35 -8.55 6.99
CA CYS A 193 8.51 -8.47 8.19
C CYS A 193 7.05 -8.84 7.89
N ALA A 194 6.47 -9.74 8.67
CA ALA A 194 5.10 -10.18 8.51
C ALA A 194 4.09 -9.12 9.01
N PRO A 195 2.98 -8.92 8.28
CA PRO A 195 1.96 -7.94 8.67
C PRO A 195 1.16 -8.40 9.89
N SER A 196 0.67 -7.47 10.71
CA SER A 196 -0.18 -7.77 11.86
C SER A 196 -1.66 -7.59 11.53
N ASN A 197 -2.52 -8.51 12.00
CA ASN A 197 -3.96 -8.32 11.98
C ASN A 197 -4.38 -7.30 13.06
N GLN A 198 -4.90 -6.16 12.63
CA GLN A 198 -5.48 -5.12 13.49
C GLN A 198 -7.01 -5.01 13.30
N GLY A 199 -7.61 -5.92 12.53
CA GLY A 199 -9.05 -6.00 12.33
C GLY A 199 -9.79 -6.74 13.45
N THR A 200 -11.08 -6.98 13.24
CA THR A 200 -11.92 -7.76 14.17
C THR A 200 -12.13 -9.19 13.67
N ALA A 201 -12.55 -10.09 14.57
CA ALA A 201 -13.03 -11.41 14.17
C ALA A 201 -14.15 -11.29 13.10
N GLY A 202 -13.89 -11.80 11.90
CA GLY A 202 -14.80 -11.72 10.74
C GLY A 202 -14.52 -10.57 9.75
N LYS A 203 -13.66 -9.61 10.10
CA LYS A 203 -13.16 -8.56 9.19
C LYS A 203 -11.68 -8.30 9.50
N PRO A 204 -10.79 -9.25 9.17
CA PRO A 204 -9.37 -9.07 9.40
C PRO A 204 -8.86 -7.88 8.58
N PHE A 205 -7.85 -7.20 9.09
CA PHE A 205 -7.22 -6.08 8.42
C PHE A 205 -5.73 -6.08 8.75
N PHE A 206 -4.91 -6.32 7.73
CA PHE A 206 -3.48 -6.57 7.90
C PHE A 206 -2.66 -5.34 7.53
N VAL A 207 -1.93 -4.80 8.51
CA VAL A 207 -1.11 -3.60 8.36
C VAL A 207 0.26 -3.77 9.01
N GLY A 208 1.18 -2.85 8.71
CA GLY A 208 2.60 -3.00 9.02
C GLY A 208 3.27 -4.09 8.20
N GLY A 209 4.53 -4.36 8.51
CA GLY A 209 5.33 -5.36 7.80
C GLY A 209 5.83 -4.88 6.43
N GLY A 210 6.47 -5.79 5.69
CA GLY A 210 7.03 -5.55 4.36
C GLY A 210 6.14 -6.09 3.26
N VAL A 211 6.04 -5.39 2.13
CA VAL A 211 5.23 -5.85 1.00
C VAL A 211 5.72 -7.16 0.40
N ILE A 212 6.99 -7.52 0.58
CA ILE A 212 7.51 -8.84 0.20
C ILE A 212 6.77 -9.94 0.97
N ALA A 213 6.62 -9.80 2.29
CA ALA A 213 5.87 -10.75 3.10
C ALA A 213 4.39 -10.76 2.72
N LYS A 214 3.77 -9.57 2.62
CA LYS A 214 2.36 -9.42 2.23
C LYS A 214 2.06 -10.11 0.90
N CYS A 215 2.95 -9.99 -0.09
CA CYS A 215 2.77 -10.63 -1.39
C CYS A 215 2.83 -12.14 -1.34
N ILE A 216 3.61 -12.72 -0.43
CA ILE A 216 3.58 -14.18 -0.23
C ILE A 216 2.26 -14.59 0.41
N ASP A 217 1.78 -13.80 1.37
CA ASP A 217 0.50 -14.06 2.06
C ASP A 217 -0.69 -13.86 1.11
N TRP A 218 -0.57 -12.96 0.11
CA TRP A 218 -1.46 -12.83 -1.04
C TRP A 218 -1.27 -13.93 -2.08
N GLY A 219 -0.57 -15.02 -1.77
CA GLY A 219 -0.41 -16.17 -2.66
C GLY A 219 0.57 -15.98 -3.83
N TYR A 220 1.27 -14.84 -3.93
CA TYR A 220 2.30 -14.59 -4.95
C TYR A 220 3.69 -14.87 -4.39
N ALA A 221 3.96 -16.07 -3.89
CA ALA A 221 5.30 -16.42 -3.42
C ALA A 221 6.33 -16.40 -4.58
N PRO A 222 7.61 -16.00 -4.35
CA PRO A 222 8.64 -15.96 -5.40
C PRO A 222 9.25 -17.33 -5.76
N TRP A 223 8.56 -18.42 -5.43
CA TRP A 223 8.96 -19.80 -5.71
C TRP A 223 7.75 -20.58 -6.24
N ALA A 224 8.00 -21.60 -7.05
CA ALA A 224 6.94 -22.49 -7.51
C ALA A 224 6.29 -23.22 -6.32
N GLY A 225 4.95 -23.18 -6.25
CA GLY A 225 4.15 -24.02 -5.36
C GLY A 225 3.74 -25.35 -6.02
N GLU A 226 2.72 -26.02 -5.46
CA GLU A 226 2.12 -27.24 -6.08
C GLU A 226 1.42 -26.95 -7.42
N SER A 227 1.18 -25.68 -7.77
CA SER A 227 0.66 -25.27 -9.08
C SER A 227 1.68 -25.50 -10.21
N SER A 228 1.22 -25.67 -11.44
CA SER A 228 2.03 -25.82 -12.67
C SER A 228 2.85 -24.56 -13.07
N THR A 229 3.19 -23.71 -12.12
CA THR A 229 3.89 -22.44 -12.31
C THR A 229 5.39 -22.66 -12.20
N THR A 230 6.16 -22.18 -13.17
CA THR A 230 7.64 -22.24 -13.09
C THR A 230 8.16 -21.21 -12.09
N ASP A 231 9.34 -21.43 -11.50
CA ASP A 231 9.97 -20.46 -10.60
C ASP A 231 10.12 -19.07 -11.22
N THR A 232 10.36 -18.99 -12.53
CA THR A 232 10.45 -17.71 -13.25
C THR A 232 9.12 -16.97 -13.21
N PHE A 233 8.01 -17.64 -13.51
CA PHE A 233 6.69 -17.02 -13.42
C PHE A 233 6.33 -16.62 -11.99
N ALA A 234 6.68 -17.46 -10.99
CA ALA A 234 6.45 -17.13 -9.59
C ALA A 234 7.20 -15.85 -9.18
N ARG A 235 8.47 -15.70 -9.58
CA ARG A 235 9.25 -14.48 -9.35
C ARG A 235 8.66 -13.24 -10.04
N GLU A 236 8.22 -13.37 -11.29
CA GLU A 236 7.61 -12.27 -12.04
C GLU A 236 6.29 -11.80 -11.42
N TYR A 237 5.44 -12.74 -10.99
CA TYR A 237 4.21 -12.41 -10.27
C TYR A 237 4.47 -11.79 -8.89
N HIS A 238 5.47 -12.28 -8.17
CA HIS A 238 5.89 -11.66 -6.92
C HIS A 238 6.39 -10.23 -7.14
N GLN A 239 7.15 -9.98 -8.21
CA GLN A 239 7.60 -8.64 -8.60
C GLN A 239 6.42 -7.72 -8.97
N LEU A 240 5.44 -8.22 -9.74
CA LEU A 240 4.21 -7.47 -10.06
C LEU A 240 3.45 -7.12 -8.78
N CYS A 241 3.27 -8.11 -7.90
CA CYS A 241 2.59 -7.93 -6.63
C CYS A 241 3.27 -6.86 -5.80
N THR A 242 4.60 -6.90 -5.64
CA THR A 242 5.32 -5.93 -4.81
C THR A 242 5.22 -4.51 -5.38
N ARG A 243 5.38 -4.31 -6.70
CA ARG A 243 5.18 -2.99 -7.36
C ARG A 243 3.77 -2.45 -7.16
N MET A 244 2.76 -3.30 -7.38
CA MET A 244 1.37 -2.95 -7.12
C MET A 244 1.14 -2.63 -5.64
N ALA A 245 1.70 -3.43 -4.72
CA ALA A 245 1.52 -3.29 -3.27
C ALA A 245 2.11 -1.99 -2.72
N VAL A 246 3.19 -1.48 -3.31
CA VAL A 246 3.74 -0.15 -2.98
C VAL A 246 3.17 0.97 -3.84
N ALA A 247 2.31 0.66 -4.82
CA ALA A 247 1.84 1.59 -5.84
C ALA A 247 3.01 2.31 -6.54
N ASP A 248 4.04 1.57 -6.96
CA ASP A 248 5.20 2.17 -7.64
C ASP A 248 4.88 2.46 -9.11
N TYR A 249 4.05 3.48 -9.33
CA TYR A 249 3.59 3.86 -10.66
C TYR A 249 4.74 4.35 -11.56
N CYS A 250 5.74 5.03 -10.98
CA CYS A 250 6.89 5.55 -11.72
C CYS A 250 7.93 4.44 -11.99
N GLY A 251 7.88 3.32 -11.24
CA GLY A 251 8.79 2.20 -11.45
C GLY A 251 10.19 2.41 -10.86
N GLU A 252 10.31 3.26 -9.85
CA GLU A 252 11.58 3.73 -9.25
C GLU A 252 11.89 3.06 -7.91
N GLY A 253 11.02 2.17 -7.42
CA GLY A 253 11.14 1.60 -6.07
C GLY A 253 10.61 2.49 -4.97
N LYS A 254 9.84 3.51 -5.33
CA LYS A 254 9.27 4.47 -4.39
C LYS A 254 7.77 4.26 -4.29
N SER A 255 7.26 4.33 -3.06
CA SER A 255 5.86 4.08 -2.81
C SER A 255 5.01 5.31 -3.14
N ASN A 256 3.89 5.12 -3.85
CA ASN A 256 2.85 6.14 -4.04
C ASN A 256 1.56 5.74 -3.32
N THR A 257 1.70 5.04 -2.20
CA THR A 257 0.60 4.67 -1.31
C THR A 257 1.05 4.77 0.14
N LEU A 258 0.12 4.61 1.07
CA LEU A 258 0.43 4.58 2.50
C LEU A 258 0.23 3.16 3.04
N ASP A 259 0.94 2.81 4.11
CA ASP A 259 0.71 1.53 4.77
C ASP A 259 -0.70 1.52 5.35
N GLY A 260 -1.44 0.43 5.07
CA GLY A 260 -2.85 0.37 5.43
C GLY A 260 -3.84 0.78 4.35
N THR A 261 -3.39 1.15 3.16
CA THR A 261 -4.34 1.53 2.11
C THR A 261 -5.09 0.30 1.57
N PRO A 262 -6.42 0.23 1.68
CA PRO A 262 -7.19 -0.89 1.14
C PRO A 262 -7.04 -0.99 -0.38
N LEU A 263 -6.96 -2.21 -0.89
CA LEU A 263 -6.86 -2.50 -2.30
C LEU A 263 -7.66 -3.76 -2.61
N SER A 264 -8.39 -3.75 -3.72
CA SER A 264 -8.89 -4.96 -4.36
C SER A 264 -8.04 -5.19 -5.60
N PHE A 265 -7.53 -6.40 -5.78
CA PHE A 265 -6.77 -6.72 -6.98
C PHE A 265 -7.11 -8.14 -7.46
N MET A 266 -6.73 -8.43 -8.69
CA MET A 266 -6.99 -9.72 -9.32
C MET A 266 -5.97 -10.02 -10.40
N GLY A 267 -5.80 -11.31 -10.68
CA GLY A 267 -5.00 -11.79 -11.81
C GLY A 267 -5.75 -11.73 -13.14
N PRO A 268 -5.18 -12.34 -14.19
CA PRO A 268 -5.73 -12.26 -15.54
C PRO A 268 -7.07 -12.97 -15.71
N GLN A 269 -7.29 -14.10 -15.04
CA GLN A 269 -8.49 -14.92 -15.22
C GLN A 269 -9.72 -14.24 -14.61
N ALA A 270 -9.61 -13.74 -13.37
CA ALA A 270 -10.68 -12.98 -12.71
C ALA A 270 -10.92 -11.64 -13.42
N ALA A 271 -9.87 -10.97 -13.90
CA ALA A 271 -10.01 -9.77 -14.72
C ALA A 271 -10.80 -10.05 -16.01
N ALA A 272 -10.51 -11.15 -16.71
CA ALA A 272 -11.25 -11.57 -17.90
C ALA A 272 -12.71 -11.91 -17.58
N ALA A 273 -12.99 -12.53 -16.43
CA ALA A 273 -14.33 -12.91 -16.02
C ALA A 273 -15.28 -11.72 -15.78
N ILE A 274 -14.74 -10.57 -15.35
CA ILE A 274 -15.52 -9.34 -15.15
C ILE A 274 -15.49 -8.40 -16.36
N SER A 275 -14.72 -8.71 -17.38
CA SER A 275 -14.54 -7.85 -18.55
C SER A 275 -15.69 -7.98 -19.54
N ILE A 276 -16.19 -6.86 -20.03
CA ILE A 276 -17.22 -6.81 -21.07
C ILE A 276 -16.58 -6.36 -22.36
N GLN A 277 -16.65 -7.19 -23.40
CA GLN A 277 -15.99 -6.92 -24.70
C GLN A 277 -14.48 -6.66 -24.57
N GLY A 278 -13.83 -7.31 -23.60
CA GLY A 278 -12.40 -7.16 -23.32
C GLY A 278 -12.03 -5.91 -22.53
N LYS A 279 -13.00 -5.11 -22.07
CA LYS A 279 -12.76 -3.92 -21.24
C LYS A 279 -13.11 -4.17 -19.78
N LEU A 280 -12.29 -3.61 -18.90
CA LEU A 280 -12.53 -3.61 -17.47
C LEU A 280 -13.63 -2.60 -17.09
N PRO A 281 -14.46 -2.90 -16.08
CA PRO A 281 -15.38 -1.92 -15.52
C PRO A 281 -14.63 -0.79 -14.80
N GLU A 282 -15.16 0.43 -14.83
CA GLU A 282 -14.57 1.56 -14.08
C GLU A 282 -14.68 1.37 -12.56
N GLN A 283 -15.67 0.60 -12.09
CA GLN A 283 -15.93 0.34 -10.67
C GLN A 283 -16.25 -1.13 -10.40
N LEU A 284 -15.78 -1.65 -9.26
CA LEU A 284 -16.11 -2.99 -8.78
C LEU A 284 -17.31 -3.02 -7.81
N GLY A 285 -18.39 -3.66 -8.26
CA GLY A 285 -19.55 -4.01 -7.44
C GLY A 285 -20.17 -2.83 -6.70
N THR A 286 -20.80 -3.10 -5.55
CA THR A 286 -21.37 -2.07 -4.65
C THR A 286 -20.34 -1.44 -3.73
N THR A 287 -19.08 -1.90 -3.78
CA THR A 287 -18.02 -1.47 -2.86
C THR A 287 -17.38 -0.13 -3.23
N GLY A 288 -17.70 0.43 -4.40
CA GLY A 288 -17.21 1.75 -4.82
C GLY A 288 -15.70 1.82 -5.08
N HIS A 289 -15.01 0.68 -5.25
CA HIS A 289 -13.61 0.66 -5.66
C HIS A 289 -13.51 0.99 -7.15
N SER A 290 -12.71 1.97 -7.52
CA SER A 290 -12.48 2.37 -8.90
C SER A 290 -11.21 1.78 -9.48
N LEU A 291 -11.23 1.54 -10.79
CA LEU A 291 -10.10 1.03 -11.54
C LEU A 291 -8.91 1.97 -11.39
N GLU A 292 -7.83 1.44 -10.82
CA GLU A 292 -6.67 2.22 -10.44
C GLU A 292 -5.54 2.05 -11.44
N ALA A 293 -5.19 0.81 -11.76
CA ALA A 293 -4.07 0.50 -12.63
C ALA A 293 -4.15 -0.94 -13.13
N VAL A 294 -3.50 -1.17 -14.27
CA VAL A 294 -3.19 -2.50 -14.78
C VAL A 294 -1.68 -2.62 -14.86
N TRP A 295 -1.12 -3.66 -14.25
CA TRP A 295 0.31 -3.89 -14.10
C TRP A 295 0.71 -5.08 -14.97
N THR A 296 1.79 -4.96 -15.75
CA THR A 296 2.34 -6.06 -16.54
C THR A 296 3.86 -6.08 -16.46
N MET A 297 4.45 -7.20 -16.89
CA MET A 297 5.90 -7.23 -17.17
C MET A 297 6.16 -6.58 -18.53
N ASP A 298 7.13 -5.69 -18.61
CA ASP A 298 7.59 -5.13 -19.88
C ASP A 298 8.56 -6.08 -20.61
N ALA A 299 9.02 -5.68 -21.79
CA ALA A 299 9.93 -6.48 -22.62
C ALA A 299 11.30 -6.71 -21.97
N CYS A 300 11.69 -5.89 -20.99
CA CYS A 300 12.93 -6.03 -20.24
C CYS A 300 12.75 -6.92 -18.99
N GLY A 301 11.54 -7.42 -18.73
CA GLY A 301 11.23 -8.19 -17.54
C GLY A 301 11.11 -7.32 -16.29
N LEU A 302 10.71 -6.05 -16.43
CA LEU A 302 10.38 -5.17 -15.31
C LEU A 302 8.87 -5.04 -15.15
N ALA A 303 8.38 -5.06 -13.91
CA ALA A 303 6.97 -4.82 -13.61
C ALA A 303 6.65 -3.31 -13.72
N ARG A 304 5.66 -2.96 -14.56
CA ARG A 304 5.26 -1.59 -14.88
C ARG A 304 3.73 -1.47 -15.02
N PRO A 305 3.12 -0.32 -14.68
CA PRO A 305 1.73 -0.07 -15.04
C PRO A 305 1.62 0.22 -16.54
N VAL A 306 0.69 -0.46 -17.23
CA VAL A 306 0.34 -0.19 -18.63
C VAL A 306 -0.80 0.82 -18.78
N CYS A 307 -1.56 1.02 -17.70
CA CYS A 307 -2.52 2.10 -17.59
C CYS A 307 -2.58 2.58 -16.13
N LEU A 308 -2.96 3.83 -15.94
CA LEU A 308 -3.11 4.45 -14.64
C LEU A 308 -4.36 5.35 -14.63
N GLY A 309 -5.32 5.01 -13.76
CA GLY A 309 -6.48 5.85 -13.43
C GLY A 309 -6.25 6.76 -12.21
N LYS A 310 -5.23 6.47 -11.37
CA LYS A 310 -4.83 7.18 -10.13
C LYS A 310 -6.02 7.77 -9.36
N ARG A 311 -6.84 6.89 -8.76
CA ARG A 311 -8.13 7.26 -8.14
C ARG A 311 -8.03 7.64 -6.65
N ARG A 312 -6.84 7.52 -6.06
CA ARG A 312 -6.46 7.90 -4.70
C ARG A 312 -5.12 8.61 -4.74
N TRP A 313 -4.78 9.25 -3.63
CA TRP A 313 -3.54 9.96 -3.37
C TRP A 313 -3.26 11.08 -4.35
N ASP A 314 -4.31 11.84 -4.68
CA ASP A 314 -4.23 12.97 -5.62
C ASP A 314 -3.20 14.00 -5.16
N THR A 315 -2.97 14.06 -3.84
CA THR A 315 -2.01 14.98 -3.20
C THR A 315 -0.78 14.31 -2.61
N LEU A 316 -0.60 12.98 -2.64
CA LEU A 316 0.72 12.46 -2.23
C LEU A 316 1.75 13.08 -3.17
N SER A 317 2.71 13.83 -2.62
CA SER A 317 3.89 14.20 -3.38
C SER A 317 4.49 12.90 -3.85
N THR A 318 4.62 12.73 -5.17
CA THR A 318 5.33 11.59 -5.71
C THR A 318 6.78 11.76 -5.24
N GLU A 319 7.15 11.11 -4.13
CA GLU A 319 8.55 11.03 -3.73
C GLU A 319 9.34 10.31 -4.84
N GLY A 320 8.64 9.50 -5.66
CA GLY A 320 9.03 9.14 -7.02
C GLY A 320 9.02 10.38 -7.90
N THR A 321 10.16 10.73 -8.44
CA THR A 321 10.24 11.77 -9.45
C THR A 321 9.69 11.18 -10.74
N CYS A 322 8.36 11.06 -10.84
CA CYS A 322 7.65 11.02 -12.13
C CYS A 322 7.91 12.31 -12.98
N LEU A 323 8.99 13.04 -12.66
CA LEU A 323 9.59 14.23 -13.24
C LEU A 323 10.90 13.91 -13.96
N ASP A 324 11.50 12.74 -13.72
CA ASP A 324 12.74 12.34 -14.39
C ASP A 324 12.40 11.90 -15.82
N ALA A 325 12.42 12.84 -16.76
CA ALA A 325 12.05 12.64 -18.16
C ALA A 325 12.92 11.58 -18.88
N ASP A 326 14.06 11.20 -18.29
CA ASP A 326 14.95 10.16 -18.80
C ASP A 326 14.52 8.74 -18.35
N LEU A 327 13.76 8.62 -17.26
CA LEU A 327 13.01 7.40 -16.95
C LEU A 327 11.74 7.46 -17.79
N HIS A 328 11.68 6.63 -18.84
CA HIS A 328 10.47 6.41 -19.61
C HIS A 328 9.32 6.04 -18.66
N ILE A 329 8.55 7.04 -18.23
CA ILE A 329 7.17 6.86 -17.84
C ILE A 329 6.57 6.20 -19.08
N PRO A 330 5.98 4.99 -18.98
CA PRO A 330 5.19 4.48 -20.07
C PRO A 330 4.17 5.57 -20.37
N GLU A 331 4.33 6.26 -21.50
CA GLU A 331 3.34 7.24 -21.94
C GLU A 331 1.97 6.59 -21.72
N THR A 332 1.10 7.25 -20.97
CA THR A 332 -0.30 6.86 -20.87
C THR A 332 -0.91 6.98 -22.26
N LYS A 333 -0.71 5.95 -23.10
CA LYS A 333 -1.21 5.92 -24.47
C LYS A 333 -2.74 5.77 -24.50
N VAL A 334 -3.33 5.32 -23.40
CA VAL A 334 -4.77 5.08 -23.23
C VAL A 334 -5.18 5.15 -21.76
N SER A 335 -6.40 5.63 -21.48
CA SER A 335 -7.00 5.49 -20.15
C SER A 335 -7.32 4.03 -19.85
N CYS A 336 -7.35 3.64 -18.57
CA CYS A 336 -7.53 2.24 -18.18
C CYS A 336 -8.82 1.62 -18.73
N GLU A 337 -9.88 2.42 -18.86
CA GLU A 337 -11.19 2.01 -19.36
C GLU A 337 -11.20 1.76 -20.88
N MET A 338 -10.18 2.23 -21.60
CA MET A 338 -9.99 1.98 -23.03
C MET A 338 -9.08 0.78 -23.30
N LEU A 339 -8.40 0.25 -22.27
CA LEU A 339 -7.51 -0.88 -22.41
C LEU A 339 -8.30 -2.16 -22.72
N ASN A 340 -7.88 -2.87 -23.76
CA ASN A 340 -8.44 -4.17 -24.10
C ASN A 340 -7.56 -5.28 -23.56
N LEU A 341 -8.04 -6.00 -22.54
CA LEU A 341 -7.29 -7.06 -21.89
C LEU A 341 -6.93 -8.21 -22.82
N SER A 342 -7.69 -8.44 -23.90
CA SER A 342 -7.37 -9.50 -24.87
C SER A 342 -6.06 -9.28 -25.62
N GLN A 343 -5.51 -8.06 -25.55
CA GLN A 343 -4.24 -7.68 -26.15
C GLN A 343 -3.07 -7.76 -25.15
N LEU A 344 -3.35 -8.06 -23.88
CA LEU A 344 -2.35 -8.21 -22.83
C LEU A 344 -1.99 -9.69 -22.66
N GLY A 345 -0.74 -9.95 -22.25
CA GLY A 345 -0.30 -11.30 -21.94
C GLY A 345 -0.79 -11.80 -20.57
N ASP A 346 -0.53 -13.07 -20.28
CA ASP A 346 -0.97 -13.76 -19.07
C ASP A 346 -0.20 -13.37 -17.79
N ARG A 347 0.58 -12.28 -17.83
CA ARG A 347 1.39 -11.78 -16.71
C ARG A 347 0.89 -10.38 -16.36
N MET A 348 -0.25 -10.34 -15.68
CA MET A 348 -0.84 -9.07 -15.27
C MET A 348 -1.51 -9.14 -13.92
N LEU A 349 -1.54 -7.99 -13.24
CA LEU A 349 -2.41 -7.75 -12.10
C LEU A 349 -3.26 -6.51 -12.39
N VAL A 350 -4.53 -6.58 -12.03
CA VAL A 350 -5.45 -5.46 -12.11
C VAL A 350 -5.75 -5.02 -10.69
N SER A 351 -5.58 -3.73 -10.40
CA SER A 351 -5.82 -3.16 -9.08
C SER A 351 -6.95 -2.12 -9.13
N TYR A 352 -7.80 -2.16 -8.11
CA TYR A 352 -8.87 -1.23 -7.83
C TYR A 352 -8.74 -0.72 -6.40
N SER A 353 -8.95 0.58 -6.20
CA SER A 353 -8.89 1.20 -4.88
C SER A 353 -10.15 1.98 -4.56
N PRO A 354 -10.50 2.09 -3.26
CA PRO A 354 -11.55 3.00 -2.86
C PRO A 354 -11.12 4.45 -3.13
N PHE A 355 -12.07 5.33 -3.44
CA PHE A 355 -11.83 6.76 -3.49
C PHE A 355 -11.58 7.29 -2.07
N LEU A 356 -10.31 7.45 -1.71
CA LEU A 356 -9.95 7.84 -0.35
C LEU A 356 -9.84 9.35 -0.20
N ASP A 357 -9.14 10.05 -1.10
CA ASP A 357 -8.83 11.47 -0.96
C ASP A 357 -9.02 12.29 -2.24
N ARG A 358 -9.12 13.60 -2.05
CA ARG A 358 -9.17 14.62 -3.10
C ARG A 358 -8.25 15.77 -2.73
N ALA A 359 -7.61 16.38 -3.72
CA ALA A 359 -6.85 17.60 -3.51
C ALA A 359 -7.79 18.75 -3.13
N LEU A 360 -7.57 19.33 -1.95
CA LEU A 360 -8.22 20.58 -1.56
C LEU A 360 -7.37 21.74 -2.07
N VAL A 361 -7.91 22.50 -3.02
CA VAL A 361 -7.19 23.59 -3.70
C VAL A 361 -7.89 24.91 -3.41
N THR A 362 -7.10 25.93 -3.05
CA THR A 362 -7.55 27.30 -2.84
C THR A 362 -7.34 28.11 -4.10
N PHE A 363 -8.37 28.86 -4.50
CA PHE A 363 -8.39 29.84 -5.56
C PHE A 363 -8.68 31.23 -4.99
N LYS A 364 -8.19 32.28 -5.63
CA LYS A 364 -8.43 33.68 -5.25
C LYS A 364 -8.90 34.55 -6.41
N ARG A 365 -9.71 35.55 -6.10
CA ARG A 365 -10.06 36.65 -7.00
C ARG A 365 -9.96 37.96 -6.25
N GLY A 366 -9.10 38.86 -6.72
CA GLY A 366 -8.77 40.08 -5.99
C GLY A 366 -8.16 39.76 -4.62
N THR A 367 -8.49 40.58 -3.61
CA THR A 367 -7.86 40.51 -2.27
C THR A 367 -8.72 39.86 -1.20
N THR A 368 -10.01 39.63 -1.46
CA THR A 368 -10.97 39.20 -0.42
C THR A 368 -11.84 38.01 -0.81
N GLU A 369 -11.78 37.55 -2.06
CA GLU A 369 -12.60 36.42 -2.51
C GLU A 369 -11.76 35.17 -2.66
N TYR A 370 -12.11 34.15 -1.87
CA TYR A 370 -11.45 32.87 -1.84
C TYR A 370 -12.45 31.75 -2.06
N ILE A 371 -12.02 30.71 -2.77
CA ILE A 371 -12.77 29.47 -2.96
C ILE A 371 -11.81 28.32 -2.69
N THR A 372 -12.16 27.47 -1.73
CA THR A 372 -11.37 26.29 -1.39
C THR A 372 -12.23 25.07 -1.68
N THR A 373 -11.79 24.21 -2.59
CA THR A 373 -12.62 23.11 -3.09
C THR A 373 -11.83 21.90 -3.60
N THR A 374 -12.48 20.73 -3.57
CA THR A 374 -12.06 19.45 -4.15
C THR A 374 -12.64 19.20 -5.54
N ALA A 375 -13.48 20.11 -6.06
CA ALA A 375 -14.12 19.99 -7.38
C ALA A 375 -13.17 20.25 -8.56
N VAL A 376 -11.90 19.88 -8.42
CA VAL A 376 -10.83 20.06 -9.40
C VAL A 376 -10.24 18.71 -9.79
N GLN A 377 -9.69 18.65 -10.99
CA GLN A 377 -8.89 17.57 -11.53
C GLN A 377 -7.59 18.19 -12.04
N GLY A 378 -6.50 18.02 -11.31
CA GLY A 378 -5.19 18.54 -11.68
C GLY A 378 -4.31 17.48 -12.31
N PHE A 379 -3.32 17.92 -13.09
CA PHE A 379 -2.08 17.17 -13.26
C PHE A 379 -1.18 17.58 -12.08
N PRO A 380 -1.01 16.76 -11.03
CA PRO A 380 -0.13 17.10 -9.93
C PRO A 380 1.33 17.06 -10.39
N GLY A 381 1.78 18.14 -11.02
CA GLY A 381 3.16 18.56 -11.05
C GLY A 381 3.43 19.25 -9.72
N GLU A 382 4.34 18.66 -8.96
CA GLU A 382 4.96 19.16 -7.74
C GLU A 382 4.04 19.68 -6.61
N SER A 383 4.15 19.02 -5.47
CA SER A 383 3.85 19.52 -4.12
C SER A 383 2.39 19.51 -3.63
N ALA A 384 2.05 18.46 -2.87
CA ALA A 384 1.20 18.65 -1.71
C ALA A 384 1.80 19.78 -0.86
N GLY A 385 1.10 20.92 -0.75
CA GLY A 385 1.52 22.00 0.13
C GLY A 385 2.59 22.96 -0.39
N GLY A 386 2.96 22.93 -1.67
CA GLY A 386 3.85 23.94 -2.25
C GLY A 386 3.11 25.03 -3.02
N THR A 387 3.91 25.90 -3.66
CA THR A 387 3.46 27.12 -4.34
C THR A 387 3.40 27.00 -5.87
N GLU A 388 3.93 25.91 -6.44
CA GLU A 388 3.80 25.64 -7.87
C GLU A 388 2.53 24.84 -8.14
N LEU A 389 1.70 25.37 -9.03
CA LEU A 389 0.41 24.80 -9.38
C LEU A 389 0.51 24.34 -10.84
N GLY A 390 0.53 23.03 -11.07
CA GLY A 390 0.27 22.47 -12.39
C GLY A 390 -1.09 22.94 -12.94
N GLY A 391 -1.38 22.67 -14.22
CA GLY A 391 -2.69 22.97 -14.79
C GLY A 391 -3.81 22.21 -14.06
N PHE A 392 -4.83 22.93 -13.56
CA PHE A 392 -6.04 22.34 -12.99
C PHE A 392 -7.23 22.52 -13.94
N HIS A 393 -7.97 21.45 -14.17
CA HIS A 393 -9.28 21.46 -14.81
C HIS A 393 -10.36 21.26 -13.75
N LEU A 394 -11.58 21.73 -14.03
CA LEU A 394 -12.71 21.36 -13.19
C LEU A 394 -13.22 19.98 -13.57
N MET A 395 -13.72 19.24 -12.57
CA MET A 395 -14.49 18.03 -12.86
C MET A 395 -15.92 18.38 -13.31
N PRO A 396 -16.38 17.85 -14.46
CA PRO A 396 -17.76 17.96 -14.89
C PRO A 396 -18.72 17.33 -13.87
N GLY A 397 -19.88 17.95 -13.62
CA GLY A 397 -20.95 17.35 -12.81
C GLY A 397 -20.88 17.61 -11.29
N MET A 398 -19.78 18.14 -10.75
CA MET A 398 -19.70 18.59 -9.34
C MET A 398 -20.14 20.05 -9.14
N GLY A 399 -21.09 20.49 -9.98
CA GLY A 399 -21.76 21.78 -9.90
C GLY A 399 -20.99 22.89 -10.59
N ASP A 400 -21.52 23.34 -11.72
CA ASP A 400 -20.99 24.46 -12.51
C ASP A 400 -20.64 25.66 -11.63
N THR A 401 -19.35 25.89 -11.48
CA THR A 401 -18.69 27.18 -11.59
C THR A 401 -17.21 26.85 -11.47
N ALA A 402 -16.55 26.66 -12.61
CA ALA A 402 -15.14 27.04 -12.66
C ALA A 402 -15.13 28.45 -12.13
N PRO A 403 -14.29 28.76 -11.15
CA PRO A 403 -13.94 30.13 -11.01
C PRO A 403 -13.03 30.44 -12.21
N SER A 404 -13.60 30.51 -13.42
CA SER A 404 -12.90 30.94 -14.64
C SER A 404 -12.34 32.36 -14.50
N THR A 405 -12.76 33.06 -13.44
CA THR A 405 -12.30 34.37 -13.01
C THR A 405 -11.44 34.35 -11.75
N PHE A 406 -11.10 33.18 -11.18
CA PHE A 406 -10.17 33.08 -10.05
C PHE A 406 -8.90 32.39 -10.51
N GLU A 407 -7.80 32.83 -9.91
CA GLU A 407 -6.49 32.23 -10.12
C GLU A 407 -6.26 31.17 -9.05
N PRO A 408 -5.67 30.01 -9.40
CA PRO A 408 -5.26 29.03 -8.42
C PRO A 408 -4.19 29.67 -7.52
N LEU A 409 -4.34 29.50 -6.21
CA LEU A 409 -3.45 30.09 -5.20
C LEU A 409 -2.51 29.04 -4.59
N ARG A 410 -3.05 27.89 -4.16
CA ARG A 410 -2.29 26.84 -3.47
C ARG A 410 -3.07 25.53 -3.35
N VAL A 411 -2.34 24.39 -3.32
CA VAL A 411 -2.85 23.11 -2.83
C VAL A 411 -2.73 23.06 -1.29
N GLU A 412 -3.86 23.06 -0.59
CA GLU A 412 -3.87 23.00 0.89
C GLU A 412 -3.39 21.64 1.39
N GLY A 413 -3.84 20.57 0.73
CA GLY A 413 -3.52 19.18 1.04
C GLY A 413 -4.70 18.27 0.72
N PRO A 414 -4.60 16.97 1.04
CA PRO A 414 -5.71 16.04 0.85
C PRO A 414 -6.86 16.34 1.81
N ILE A 415 -8.06 15.94 1.42
CA ILE A 415 -9.15 15.60 2.36
C ILE A 415 -9.77 14.28 1.94
N LEU A 416 -10.44 13.58 2.85
CA LEU A 416 -11.15 12.36 2.51
C LEU A 416 -12.36 12.67 1.61
N ALA A 417 -12.60 11.83 0.61
CA ALA A 417 -13.64 12.06 -0.39
C ALA A 417 -15.05 12.12 0.23
N ALA A 418 -15.98 12.90 -0.34
CA ALA A 418 -17.39 12.89 0.09
C ALA A 418 -18.08 11.54 -0.12
N THR A 419 -17.54 10.70 -1.00
CA THR A 419 -18.08 9.42 -1.45
C THR A 419 -17.47 8.21 -0.74
N LEU A 420 -16.96 8.37 0.50
CA LEU A 420 -16.51 7.23 1.30
C LEU A 420 -17.63 6.18 1.40
N THR A 421 -17.25 4.89 1.34
CA THR A 421 -18.20 3.80 1.55
C THR A 421 -18.78 3.86 2.96
N THR A 422 -19.97 3.28 3.14
CA THR A 422 -20.63 3.22 4.46
C THR A 422 -19.73 2.55 5.50
N GLU A 423 -19.02 1.49 5.11
CA GLU A 423 -18.10 0.74 5.96
C GLU A 423 -16.92 1.60 6.39
N LEU A 424 -16.25 2.29 5.47
CA LEU A 424 -15.13 3.18 5.80
C LEU A 424 -15.60 4.33 6.69
N LYS A 425 -16.74 4.93 6.35
CA LYS A 425 -17.30 6.04 7.11
C LYS A 425 -17.61 5.63 8.55
N GLN A 426 -18.18 4.45 8.77
CA GLN A 426 -18.47 3.93 10.11
C GLN A 426 -17.19 3.69 10.93
N ARG A 427 -16.14 3.14 10.32
CA ARG A 427 -14.85 2.92 11.01
C ARG A 427 -14.18 4.24 11.38
N MET A 428 -14.24 5.21 10.48
CA MET A 428 -13.56 6.48 10.64
C MET A 428 -14.37 7.54 11.41
N GLU A 429 -15.65 7.30 11.70
CA GLU A 429 -16.60 8.31 12.21
C GLU A 429 -16.08 9.07 13.44
N ALA A 430 -15.38 8.39 14.35
CA ALA A 430 -14.79 9.02 15.54
C ALA A 430 -13.59 9.93 15.22
N PHE A 431 -12.92 9.70 14.10
CA PHE A 431 -11.66 10.35 13.72
C PHE A 431 -11.83 11.41 12.64
N ILE A 432 -12.98 11.48 11.98
CA ILE A 432 -13.21 12.39 10.86
C ILE A 432 -14.39 13.33 11.15
N LYS A 433 -14.35 14.51 10.53
CA LYS A 433 -15.47 15.44 10.55
C LYS A 433 -15.75 15.99 9.14
N PRO A 434 -17.03 16.20 8.81
CA PRO A 434 -17.42 16.66 7.48
C PRO A 434 -17.04 18.13 7.28
N LEU A 435 -16.72 18.48 6.03
CA LEU A 435 -16.68 19.85 5.55
C LEU A 435 -17.87 20.10 4.62
N TYR A 436 -18.51 21.24 4.79
CA TYR A 436 -19.71 21.66 4.09
C TYR A 436 -19.46 22.90 3.26
N ARG A 437 -20.00 22.89 2.04
CA ARG A 437 -20.03 24.03 1.13
C ARG A 437 -21.17 24.96 1.50
N CYS A 438 -20.84 26.24 1.63
CA CYS A 438 -21.80 27.30 1.87
C CYS A 438 -21.63 28.40 0.83
N THR A 439 -22.74 29.04 0.44
CA THR A 439 -22.73 30.14 -0.53
C THR A 439 -23.66 31.26 -0.10
N THR A 440 -23.34 32.48 -0.49
CA THR A 440 -24.30 33.60 -0.45
C THR A 440 -25.02 33.77 -1.78
N SER A 441 -26.08 34.57 -1.80
CA SER A 441 -26.76 35.02 -3.04
C SER A 441 -25.83 35.82 -3.96
N SER A 442 -24.85 36.52 -3.39
CA SER A 442 -23.82 37.25 -4.14
C SER A 442 -22.69 36.36 -4.67
N GLY A 443 -22.78 35.03 -4.48
CA GLY A 443 -21.82 34.07 -4.99
C GLY A 443 -20.58 33.84 -4.13
N ARG A 444 -20.47 34.47 -2.96
CA ARG A 444 -19.35 34.23 -2.02
C ARG A 444 -19.41 32.80 -1.49
N LYS A 445 -18.24 32.19 -1.30
CA LYS A 445 -18.10 30.82 -0.81
C LYS A 445 -17.57 30.78 0.62
N LEU A 446 -17.92 29.72 1.33
CA LEU A 446 -17.43 29.38 2.66
C LEU A 446 -17.35 27.87 2.73
N LEU A 447 -16.21 27.35 3.18
CA LEU A 447 -16.02 25.94 3.48
C LEU A 447 -15.86 25.80 4.99
N THR A 448 -16.73 25.05 5.66
CA THR A 448 -16.78 24.96 7.13
C THR A 448 -17.20 23.56 7.58
N ASP A 449 -16.93 23.17 8.82
CA ASP A 449 -17.45 21.92 9.40
C ASP A 449 -18.88 22.06 9.98
N SER A 450 -19.54 23.19 9.75
CA SER A 450 -20.90 23.48 10.22
C SER A 450 -21.94 23.39 9.10
N LYS A 451 -22.91 22.47 9.24
CA LYS A 451 -24.03 22.30 8.29
C LYS A 451 -24.97 23.52 8.21
N VAL A 452 -24.93 24.40 9.23
CA VAL A 452 -25.66 25.68 9.26
C VAL A 452 -24.78 26.86 8.85
N CYS A 453 -23.64 26.60 8.18
CA CYS A 453 -22.75 27.62 7.65
C CYS A 453 -22.21 28.59 8.70
N ASP A 454 -21.88 28.09 9.90
CA ASP A 454 -21.46 28.89 11.07
C ASP A 454 -22.47 29.97 11.49
N SER A 455 -23.73 29.85 11.06
CA SER A 455 -24.73 30.92 11.18
C SER A 455 -24.25 32.25 10.60
N ALA A 456 -23.33 32.19 9.61
CA ALA A 456 -22.78 33.37 8.95
C ALA A 456 -23.89 34.09 8.17
N PRO A 457 -24.10 35.40 8.38
CA PRO A 457 -25.19 36.13 7.74
C PRO A 457 -25.17 36.00 6.21
N GLY A 458 -26.30 35.59 5.64
CA GLY A 458 -26.47 35.46 4.18
C GLY A 458 -25.87 34.20 3.57
N TYR A 459 -25.21 33.33 4.34
CA TYR A 459 -24.72 32.04 3.86
C TYR A 459 -25.78 30.95 4.03
N THR A 460 -25.93 30.12 2.99
CA THR A 460 -26.76 28.92 3.00
C THR A 460 -25.98 27.73 2.47
N LEU A 461 -26.38 26.54 2.90
CA LEU A 461 -25.75 25.28 2.50
C LEU A 461 -25.92 25.07 0.99
N LYS A 462 -24.82 24.83 0.27
CA LYS A 462 -24.81 24.58 -1.18
C LYS A 462 -24.74 23.07 -1.43
N SER A 463 -25.90 22.44 -1.59
CA SER A 463 -26.04 21.04 -2.04
C SER A 463 -25.89 20.95 -3.55
N ILE A 464 -25.15 19.96 -4.04
CA ILE A 464 -24.92 19.70 -5.45
C ILE A 464 -25.40 18.28 -5.74
N ALA A 465 -26.28 18.11 -6.73
CA ALA A 465 -26.85 16.80 -7.07
C ALA A 465 -27.39 15.99 -5.86
N GLY A 466 -27.83 16.66 -4.79
CA GLY A 466 -28.40 16.01 -3.61
C GLY A 466 -27.39 15.54 -2.55
N ASP A 467 -26.10 15.86 -2.69
CA ASP A 467 -25.03 15.44 -1.76
C ASP A 467 -25.09 16.07 -0.34
N GLY A 468 -26.10 16.90 -0.06
CA GLY A 468 -26.28 17.53 1.23
C GLY A 468 -25.22 18.59 1.54
N GLY A 469 -24.52 19.09 0.52
CA GLY A 469 -23.49 20.13 0.61
C GLY A 469 -22.15 19.64 1.14
N LEU A 470 -21.91 18.33 1.16
CA LEU A 470 -20.67 17.72 1.66
C LEU A 470 -19.53 17.89 0.66
N GLU A 471 -18.42 18.50 1.08
CA GLU A 471 -17.19 18.62 0.29
C GLU A 471 -16.28 17.41 0.46
N GLY A 472 -16.22 16.86 1.68
CA GLY A 472 -15.35 15.77 2.08
C GLY A 472 -15.18 15.75 3.60
N PHE A 473 -14.15 15.04 4.09
CA PHE A 473 -13.87 14.94 5.51
C PHE A 473 -12.41 15.25 5.84
N VAL A 474 -12.21 15.90 6.98
CA VAL A 474 -10.89 16.14 7.60
C VAL A 474 -10.79 15.40 8.92
N TYR A 475 -9.59 15.23 9.46
CA TYR A 475 -9.42 14.64 10.78
C TYR A 475 -9.97 15.55 11.89
N SER A 476 -10.69 14.96 12.84
CA SER A 476 -11.29 15.63 13.99
C SER A 476 -10.22 16.10 15.00
N SER A 477 -9.15 15.33 15.16
CA SER A 477 -8.04 15.63 16.06
C SER A 477 -6.71 14.99 15.61
N VAL A 478 -5.60 15.45 16.20
CA VAL A 478 -4.28 14.83 16.06
C VAL A 478 -4.05 13.93 17.27
N ASP A 479 -3.69 12.68 17.03
CA ASP A 479 -3.13 11.84 18.10
C ASP A 479 -1.81 12.47 18.55
N THR A 480 -1.75 12.91 19.83
CA THR A 480 -0.56 13.57 20.40
C THR A 480 0.67 12.67 20.46
N THR A 481 0.51 11.36 20.23
CA THR A 481 1.59 10.37 20.23
C THR A 481 2.07 9.98 18.83
N SER A 482 1.34 10.38 17.77
CA SER A 482 1.71 10.11 16.39
C SER A 482 2.78 11.10 15.91
N ALA A 483 4.00 10.62 15.68
CA ALA A 483 5.09 11.44 15.17
C ALA A 483 4.84 11.86 13.70
N GLY A 484 4.21 13.03 13.51
CA GLY A 484 4.21 13.77 12.24
C GLY A 484 3.25 14.97 12.25
N GLN A 485 3.57 15.97 11.43
CA GLN A 485 2.87 17.25 11.40
C GLN A 485 1.58 17.14 10.58
N ARG A 486 0.45 16.81 11.22
CA ARG A 486 -0.87 17.02 10.59
C ARG A 486 -1.13 18.53 10.49
N ARG A 487 -1.36 19.04 9.27
CA ARG A 487 -1.55 20.49 9.03
C ARG A 487 -2.99 20.91 9.37
N PRO A 488 -3.20 21.87 10.29
CA PRO A 488 -4.54 22.35 10.60
C PRO A 488 -5.11 23.14 9.42
N LEU A 489 -6.31 22.75 8.98
CA LEU A 489 -7.14 23.55 8.09
C LEU A 489 -7.89 24.58 8.95
N LYS A 490 -7.83 25.85 8.59
CA LYS A 490 -8.31 26.94 9.44
C LYS A 490 -9.41 27.73 8.76
N LEU A 491 -10.37 28.19 9.57
CA LEU A 491 -11.35 29.18 9.17
C LEU A 491 -10.83 30.58 9.53
N TRP A 492 -10.88 31.47 8.55
CA TRP A 492 -10.46 32.85 8.66
C TRP A 492 -11.63 33.77 8.33
N ARG A 493 -11.70 34.93 8.99
CA ARG A 493 -12.65 36.00 8.67
C ARG A 493 -11.91 37.31 8.39
N HIS A 494 -12.41 38.11 7.47
CA HIS A 494 -11.77 39.40 7.18
C HIS A 494 -11.90 40.34 8.39
N ALA A 495 -10.83 41.08 8.70
CA ALA A 495 -10.75 41.92 9.90
C ALA A 495 -11.80 43.05 9.92
N THR A 496 -12.13 43.61 8.74
CA THR A 496 -12.98 44.81 8.61
C THR A 496 -14.22 44.63 7.73
N GLN A 497 -14.35 43.50 7.03
CA GLN A 497 -15.46 43.28 6.09
C GLN A 497 -16.33 42.13 6.61
N ALA A 498 -17.54 42.45 7.05
CA ALA A 498 -18.48 41.45 7.54
C ALA A 498 -18.87 40.46 6.43
N GLY A 499 -19.02 39.18 6.78
CA GLY A 499 -19.44 38.15 5.83
C GLY A 499 -18.40 37.80 4.76
N VAL A 500 -17.10 38.07 5.02
CA VAL A 500 -15.98 37.61 4.19
C VAL A 500 -15.20 36.55 4.96
N PHE A 501 -15.11 35.36 4.38
CA PHE A 501 -14.42 34.22 4.97
C PHE A 501 -13.42 33.61 3.99
N ALA A 502 -12.44 32.91 4.53
CA ALA A 502 -11.53 32.08 3.77
C ALA A 502 -11.17 30.82 4.56
N THR A 503 -10.91 29.73 3.85
CA THR A 503 -10.58 28.43 4.43
C THR A 503 -9.25 27.97 3.86
N MET A 504 -8.20 27.97 4.67
CA MET A 504 -6.85 27.65 4.22
C MET A 504 -5.93 27.37 5.40
N THR A 505 -4.80 26.71 5.15
CA THR A 505 -3.81 26.35 6.18
C THR A 505 -2.97 27.53 6.67
N GLU A 506 -2.75 28.53 5.81
CA GLU A 506 -1.99 29.74 6.11
C GLU A 506 -2.88 30.97 6.22
N ALA A 507 -2.40 32.02 6.89
CA ALA A 507 -3.19 33.24 7.10
C ALA A 507 -3.25 34.09 5.80
N PRO A 508 -4.45 34.38 5.25
CA PRO A 508 -4.58 35.35 4.18
C PRO A 508 -4.42 36.78 4.73
N ALA A 509 -3.82 37.67 3.93
CA ALA A 509 -3.61 39.06 4.32
C ALA A 509 -4.95 39.77 4.62
N GLY A 510 -5.04 40.46 5.76
CA GLY A 510 -6.25 41.17 6.18
C GLY A 510 -7.31 40.28 6.86
N PHE A 511 -7.02 39.00 7.06
CA PHE A 511 -7.89 38.08 7.80
C PHE A 511 -7.36 37.78 9.18
N ILE A 512 -8.28 37.46 10.09
CA ILE A 512 -8.02 37.02 11.45
C ILE A 512 -8.53 35.60 11.65
N PHE A 513 -7.80 34.84 12.46
CA PHE A 513 -8.12 33.46 12.79
C PHE A 513 -9.48 33.37 13.51
N VAL A 514 -10.29 32.38 13.13
CA VAL A 514 -11.55 32.06 13.80
C VAL A 514 -11.39 30.80 14.64
N ARG A 515 -11.08 29.67 13.99
CA ARG A 515 -10.88 28.35 14.62
C ARG A 515 -10.31 27.35 13.62
N ASP A 516 -9.83 26.22 14.14
CA ASP A 516 -9.47 25.08 13.32
C ASP A 516 -10.73 24.33 12.83
N LEU A 517 -10.77 24.05 11.54
CA LEU A 517 -11.78 23.25 10.86
C LEU A 517 -11.42 21.77 10.82
N GLY A 518 -10.26 21.38 11.33
CA GLY A 518 -9.76 20.00 11.38
C GLY A 518 -8.33 19.91 10.86
N TYR A 519 -7.87 18.68 10.65
CA TYR A 519 -6.51 18.42 10.21
C TYR A 519 -6.51 17.73 8.86
N LEU A 520 -5.73 18.25 7.93
CA LEU A 520 -5.48 17.59 6.66
C LEU A 520 -4.64 16.33 6.93
N PRO A 521 -4.93 15.21 6.26
CA PRO A 521 -4.06 14.05 6.27
C PRO A 521 -2.63 14.44 5.87
N ALA A 522 -1.64 13.92 6.58
CA ALA A 522 -0.26 14.00 6.12
C ALA A 522 0.05 12.79 5.21
N VAL A 523 0.84 13.04 4.16
CA VAL A 523 1.55 12.02 3.38
C VAL A 523 2.28 11.11 4.39
N GLY A 524 2.00 9.81 4.41
CA GLY A 524 2.60 8.86 5.35
C GLY A 524 1.79 8.57 6.62
N GLN A 525 0.67 9.26 6.87
CA GLN A 525 -0.05 9.18 8.15
C GLN A 525 -1.57 8.99 8.07
N LEU A 526 -2.13 8.62 6.91
CA LEU A 526 -3.47 8.01 6.98
C LEU A 526 -3.34 6.68 7.73
N PRO A 527 -4.23 6.40 8.69
CA PRO A 527 -4.06 5.28 9.56
C PRO A 527 -4.50 4.04 8.79
N GLY A 528 -3.52 3.22 8.40
CA GLY A 528 -3.76 1.78 8.35
C GLY A 528 -4.25 1.20 9.67
N ARG A 529 -4.20 1.95 10.76
CA ARG A 529 -4.75 1.51 12.04
C ARG A 529 -6.25 1.80 12.21
N ASP A 530 -6.78 2.79 11.51
CA ASP A 530 -8.14 3.35 11.73
C ASP A 530 -9.04 3.27 10.47
N LEU A 531 -8.51 2.77 9.33
CA LEU A 531 -9.26 2.27 8.16
C LEU A 531 -9.65 0.80 8.38
#